data_AF-A0A6J8B411-F1
#
_entry.id   AF-A0A6J8B411-F1
#
_cell.length_a   1.000
_cell.length_b   1.000
_cell.length_c   1.000
_cell.angle_alpha   90.00
_cell.angle_beta   90.00
_cell.angle_gamma   90.00
#
_symmetry.space_group_name_H-M   'P 1'
#
loop_
_entity.id
_entity.type
_entity.pdbx_description
1 polymer ?
#
loop_
_entity_poly.entity_id
_entity_poly.type
_entity_poly.pdbx_seq_one_letter_code
_entity_poly.pdbx_strand_id
1 'polypeptide(L)'
;MKSLFAKYNGDRQQISKCLPQIVKSVVNCYSGNCSDTCRWSITLCNGGIKTSWWNKSINLSSHGLQNGSLKPNKTDKLLIESLLEMKLSQTALNQMQFFSNTNKCESVNRTISTYLPKNKNFSRNAIGRASAAVLKVNNNRDVALAKTLKAVGCGLGRKSRAVVALKKIRKHEIYDCAYQKSLRVKFNRLKARKKQAINFLLNKRVRKRLSGYKNIS
;
A
#
# COMPACT_ATOMS: atom_id res chain seq x y z
N MET A 1 2.41 -11.59 12.43
CA MET A 1 2.90 -11.93 11.08
C MET A 1 3.56 -10.71 10.47
N LYS A 2 4.84 -10.79 10.07
CA LYS A 2 5.49 -9.74 9.26
C LYS A 2 5.34 -10.13 7.78
N SER A 3 5.09 -9.17 6.90
CA SER A 3 5.03 -9.46 5.46
C SER A 3 6.40 -9.90 4.92
N LEU A 4 6.43 -10.74 3.88
CA LEU A 4 7.67 -11.15 3.19
C LEU A 4 8.52 -9.94 2.78
N PHE A 5 7.86 -8.90 2.26
CA PHE A 5 8.50 -7.65 1.88
C PHE A 5 9.14 -6.92 3.05
N ALA A 6 8.53 -6.94 4.24
CA ALA A 6 9.11 -6.33 5.42
C ALA A 6 10.29 -7.13 5.99
N LYS A 7 10.28 -8.47 5.87
CA LYS A 7 11.39 -9.30 6.35
C LYS A 7 12.65 -9.14 5.50
N TYR A 8 12.49 -9.19 4.18
CA TYR A 8 13.62 -9.13 3.25
C TYR A 8 13.91 -7.71 2.75
N ASN A 9 13.34 -6.68 3.39
CA ASN A 9 13.47 -5.26 2.98
C ASN A 9 13.19 -5.02 1.48
N GLY A 10 12.31 -5.82 0.88
CA GLY A 10 12.00 -5.78 -0.55
C GLY A 10 13.04 -6.41 -1.48
N ASP A 11 14.01 -7.18 -0.96
CA ASP A 11 14.91 -8.00 -1.77
C ASP A 11 14.13 -9.09 -2.50
N ARG A 12 13.96 -8.88 -3.80
CA ARG A 12 13.14 -9.71 -4.68
C ARG A 12 13.77 -11.06 -4.96
N GLN A 13 15.10 -11.16 -5.01
CA GLN A 13 15.76 -12.43 -5.24
C GLN A 13 15.60 -13.36 -4.04
N GLN A 14 15.66 -12.79 -2.83
CA GLN A 14 15.43 -13.56 -1.61
C GLN A 14 13.95 -13.97 -1.45
N ILE A 15 13.02 -13.06 -1.75
CA ILE A 15 11.58 -13.39 -1.73
C ILE A 15 11.28 -14.48 -2.75
N SER A 16 11.76 -14.33 -3.99
CA SER A 16 11.62 -15.31 -5.08
C SER A 16 11.98 -16.72 -4.66
N LYS A 17 13.17 -16.89 -4.06
CA LYS A 17 13.69 -18.19 -3.61
C LYS A 17 12.80 -18.85 -2.56
N CYS A 18 12.07 -18.07 -1.77
CA CYS A 18 11.20 -18.58 -0.71
C CYS A 18 9.79 -18.95 -1.19
N LEU A 19 9.33 -18.40 -2.32
CA LEU A 19 7.94 -18.55 -2.78
C LEU A 19 7.52 -20.01 -3.04
N PRO A 20 8.30 -20.86 -3.73
CA PRO A 20 7.91 -22.25 -3.98
C PRO A 20 7.68 -23.04 -2.68
N GLN A 21 8.55 -22.82 -1.69
CA GLN A 21 8.43 -23.46 -0.38
C GLN A 21 7.16 -23.00 0.35
N ILE A 22 6.76 -21.73 0.22
CA ILE A 22 5.53 -21.21 0.80
C ILE A 22 4.31 -21.87 0.15
N VAL A 23 4.27 -21.96 -1.19
CA VAL A 23 3.17 -22.62 -1.93
C VAL A 23 3.01 -24.07 -1.46
N LYS A 24 4.10 -24.84 -1.48
CA LYS A 24 4.11 -26.23 -0.99
C LYS A 24 3.65 -26.35 0.45
N SER A 25 4.09 -25.43 1.31
CA SER A 25 3.70 -25.40 2.72
C SER A 25 2.21 -25.13 2.90
N VAL A 26 1.62 -24.22 2.11
CA VAL A 26 0.18 -23.93 2.16
C VAL A 26 -0.64 -25.14 1.71
N VAL A 27 -0.28 -25.79 0.60
CA VAL A 27 -0.95 -27.00 0.11
C VAL A 27 -0.92 -28.12 1.18
N ASN A 28 0.22 -28.31 1.84
CA ASN A 28 0.36 -29.25 2.95
C ASN A 28 -0.48 -28.84 4.17
N CYS A 29 -0.48 -27.54 4.50
CA CYS A 29 -1.26 -26.97 5.58
C CYS A 29 -2.79 -27.19 5.34
N TYR A 30 -3.30 -27.17 4.09
CA TYR A 30 -4.68 -27.55 3.73
C TYR A 30 -4.95 -29.05 3.82
N SER A 31 -3.92 -29.89 3.68
CA SER A 31 -4.01 -31.35 3.83
C SER A 31 -3.95 -31.80 5.30
N GLY A 32 -3.98 -30.86 6.26
CA GLY A 32 -3.92 -31.15 7.69
C GLY A 32 -2.50 -31.18 8.30
N ASN A 33 -1.46 -30.91 7.50
CA ASN A 33 -0.07 -30.96 7.95
C ASN A 33 0.48 -29.54 8.21
N CYS A 34 0.09 -28.90 9.33
CA CYS A 34 0.61 -27.59 9.80
C CYS A 34 1.86 -27.75 10.68
N SER A 35 2.60 -28.86 10.69
CA SER A 35 3.65 -29.10 11.70
C SER A 35 5.00 -28.50 11.31
N ASP A 36 5.74 -29.15 10.40
CA ASP A 36 7.16 -28.82 10.19
C ASP A 36 7.37 -27.66 9.20
N THR A 37 6.62 -27.64 8.10
CA THR A 37 6.83 -26.66 7.02
C THR A 37 6.35 -25.25 7.41
N CYS A 38 5.24 -25.18 8.14
CA CYS A 38 4.66 -23.90 8.55
C CYS A 38 5.47 -23.28 9.73
N ARG A 39 6.09 -24.08 10.63
CA ARG A 39 6.97 -23.61 11.74
C ARG A 39 8.17 -22.78 11.29
N TRP A 40 8.83 -23.19 10.21
CA TRP A 40 10.01 -22.50 9.68
C TRP A 40 9.65 -21.40 8.66
N SER A 41 8.38 -21.29 8.31
CA SER A 41 7.88 -20.26 7.40
C SER A 41 7.47 -19.01 8.17
N ILE A 42 8.11 -17.88 7.85
CA ILE A 42 7.86 -16.57 8.48
C ILE A 42 6.45 -16.05 8.25
N THR A 43 5.81 -16.49 7.17
CA THR A 43 4.53 -15.95 6.69
C THR A 43 3.36 -16.86 6.93
N LEU A 44 3.55 -18.03 7.56
CA LEU A 44 2.48 -19.00 7.81
C LEU A 44 2.21 -19.18 9.31
N CYS A 45 1.33 -20.14 9.66
CA CYS A 45 1.09 -20.56 11.05
C CYS A 45 2.46 -20.90 11.69
N ASN A 46 2.72 -20.58 12.97
CA ASN A 46 3.97 -20.93 13.68
C ASN A 46 4.18 -22.45 13.87
N GLY A 47 3.47 -23.27 13.11
CA GLY A 47 3.42 -24.72 13.25
C GLY A 47 2.48 -25.18 14.36
N GLY A 48 2.21 -26.48 14.43
CA GLY A 48 1.60 -27.16 15.59
C GLY A 48 0.08 -27.00 15.74
N ILE A 49 -0.52 -27.81 16.61
CA ILE A 49 -1.97 -27.93 16.75
C ILE A 49 -2.59 -26.59 17.19
N LYS A 50 -2.22 -26.05 18.36
CA LYS A 50 -2.85 -24.84 18.94
C LYS A 50 -2.58 -23.55 18.15
N THR A 51 -1.46 -23.50 17.44
CA THR A 51 -0.99 -22.30 16.72
C THR A 51 -1.27 -22.34 15.21
N SER A 52 -1.85 -23.45 14.72
CA SER A 52 -2.31 -23.62 13.35
C SER A 52 -3.40 -22.62 12.96
N TRP A 53 -3.51 -22.36 11.66
CA TRP A 53 -4.60 -21.54 11.13
C TRP A 53 -5.97 -22.24 11.28
N TRP A 54 -5.98 -23.59 11.25
CA TRP A 54 -7.14 -24.43 11.52
C TRP A 54 -7.81 -24.08 12.85
N ASN A 55 -7.04 -24.07 13.94
CA ASN A 55 -7.58 -23.81 15.28
C ASN A 55 -7.79 -22.33 15.59
N LYS A 56 -7.23 -21.42 14.79
CA LYS A 56 -7.46 -19.97 14.93
C LYS A 56 -8.65 -19.47 14.13
N SER A 57 -9.18 -20.26 13.20
CA SER A 57 -10.28 -19.85 12.35
C SER A 57 -11.63 -20.07 13.04
N ILE A 58 -12.29 -18.96 13.39
CA ILE A 58 -13.64 -18.99 13.98
C ILE A 58 -14.62 -19.69 13.03
N ASN A 59 -14.54 -19.41 11.72
CA ASN A 59 -15.45 -19.98 10.72
C ASN A 59 -15.29 -21.49 10.57
N LEU A 60 -14.07 -22.03 10.69
CA LEU A 60 -13.88 -23.48 10.62
C LEU A 60 -14.44 -24.14 11.88
N SER A 61 -14.19 -23.53 13.04
CA SER A 61 -14.72 -24.03 14.32
C SER A 61 -16.25 -24.02 14.37
N SER A 62 -16.91 -22.99 13.83
CA SER A 62 -18.38 -22.91 13.79
C SER A 62 -19.04 -23.95 12.90
N HIS A 63 -18.29 -24.52 11.95
CA HIS A 63 -18.76 -25.59 11.07
C HIS A 63 -18.18 -26.97 11.45
N GLY A 64 -17.57 -27.10 12.63
CA GLY A 64 -17.00 -28.36 13.11
C GLY A 64 -15.81 -28.89 12.30
N LEU A 65 -15.20 -28.04 11.47
CA LEU A 65 -14.04 -28.41 10.64
C LEU A 65 -12.76 -28.28 11.48
N GLN A 66 -12.02 -29.37 11.56
CA GLN A 66 -10.78 -29.48 12.30
C GLN A 66 -9.59 -29.79 11.38
N ASN A 67 -8.39 -29.76 11.96
CA ASN A 67 -7.17 -30.10 11.25
C ASN A 67 -7.27 -31.52 10.64
N GLY A 68 -7.14 -31.63 9.32
CA GLY A 68 -7.30 -32.91 8.60
C GLY A 68 -8.73 -33.26 8.19
N SER A 69 -9.72 -32.39 8.48
CA SER A 69 -11.09 -32.55 7.96
C SER A 69 -11.15 -32.42 6.43
N LEU A 70 -10.27 -31.59 5.85
CA LEU A 70 -10.08 -31.55 4.41
C LEU A 70 -9.05 -32.62 4.00
N LYS A 71 -9.47 -33.50 3.08
CA LYS A 71 -8.62 -34.51 2.44
C LYS A 71 -8.52 -34.21 0.94
N PRO A 72 -7.81 -33.14 0.56
CA PRO A 72 -7.69 -32.76 -0.85
C PRO A 72 -7.05 -33.90 -1.65
N ASN A 73 -7.72 -34.27 -2.74
CA ASN A 73 -7.20 -35.26 -3.68
C ASN A 73 -6.05 -34.65 -4.51
N LYS A 74 -5.45 -35.43 -5.42
CA LYS A 74 -4.33 -34.95 -6.24
C LYS A 74 -4.74 -33.77 -7.14
N THR A 75 -5.95 -33.80 -7.68
CA THR A 75 -6.51 -32.74 -8.53
C THR A 75 -6.74 -31.45 -7.73
N ASP A 76 -7.26 -31.54 -6.51
CA ASP A 76 -7.49 -30.40 -5.62
C ASP A 76 -6.16 -29.74 -5.26
N LYS A 77 -5.12 -30.54 -5.00
CA LYS A 77 -3.77 -30.02 -4.71
C LYS A 77 -3.20 -29.24 -5.89
N LEU A 78 -3.34 -29.76 -7.12
CA LEU A 78 -2.92 -29.07 -8.34
C LEU A 78 -3.71 -27.77 -8.56
N LEU A 79 -5.02 -27.81 -8.30
CA LEU A 79 -5.87 -26.62 -8.40
C LEU A 79 -5.45 -25.55 -7.39
N ILE A 80 -5.24 -25.92 -6.12
CA ILE A 80 -4.76 -25.00 -5.08
C ILE A 80 -3.38 -24.43 -5.46
N GLU A 81 -2.47 -25.27 -5.94
CA GLU A 81 -1.14 -24.85 -6.39
C GLU A 81 -1.24 -23.83 -7.54
N SER A 82 -2.02 -24.13 -8.57
CA SER A 82 -2.23 -23.20 -9.70
C SER A 82 -2.83 -21.86 -9.24
N LEU A 83 -3.80 -21.91 -8.31
CA LEU A 83 -4.41 -20.70 -7.75
C LEU A 83 -3.40 -19.86 -6.96
N LEU A 84 -2.54 -20.51 -6.20
CA LEU A 84 -1.48 -19.86 -5.45
C LEU A 84 -0.42 -19.28 -6.39
N GLU A 85 -0.02 -19.99 -7.45
CA GLU A 85 0.95 -19.53 -8.44
C GLU A 85 0.49 -18.25 -9.17
N MET A 86 -0.81 -18.06 -9.39
CA MET A 86 -1.32 -16.79 -9.94
C MET A 86 -0.93 -15.56 -9.09
N LYS A 87 -0.66 -15.74 -7.80
CA LYS A 87 -0.37 -14.65 -6.85
C LYS A 87 1.02 -14.74 -6.20
N LEU A 88 1.58 -15.94 -6.10
CA LEU A 88 2.83 -16.27 -5.39
C LEU A 88 3.89 -16.83 -6.36
N SER A 89 3.81 -16.50 -7.64
CA SER A 89 4.85 -16.82 -8.63
C SER A 89 5.87 -15.70 -8.79
N GLN A 90 7.00 -16.03 -9.44
CA GLN A 90 7.99 -15.04 -9.82
C GLN A 90 7.43 -14.00 -10.79
N THR A 91 6.56 -14.41 -11.70
CA THR A 91 5.90 -13.51 -12.66
C THR A 91 4.96 -12.54 -11.93
N ALA A 92 4.17 -13.02 -10.97
CA ALA A 92 3.33 -12.17 -10.12
C ALA A 92 4.18 -11.20 -9.28
N LEU A 93 5.31 -11.67 -8.73
CA LEU A 93 6.24 -10.83 -7.98
C LEU A 93 6.88 -9.73 -8.85
N ASN A 94 7.18 -10.04 -10.11
CA ASN A 94 7.67 -9.07 -11.09
C ASN A 94 6.58 -8.07 -11.50
N GLN A 95 5.33 -8.49 -11.64
CA GLN A 95 4.21 -7.57 -11.87
C GLN A 95 3.96 -6.66 -10.67
N MET A 96 4.16 -7.18 -9.45
CA MET A 96 4.10 -6.42 -8.20
C MET A 96 5.34 -5.53 -7.96
N GLN A 97 6.38 -5.59 -8.81
CA GLN A 97 7.65 -4.89 -8.66
C GLN A 97 7.49 -3.40 -8.35
N PHE A 98 6.50 -2.75 -8.95
CA PHE A 98 6.31 -1.32 -8.80
C PHE A 98 5.40 -0.95 -7.64
N PHE A 99 4.75 -1.93 -6.99
CA PHE A 99 3.64 -1.70 -6.06
C PHE A 99 2.68 -0.63 -6.60
N SER A 100 2.48 -0.64 -7.91
CA SER A 100 1.65 0.30 -8.64
C SER A 100 0.21 -0.09 -8.37
N ASN A 101 -0.26 0.23 -7.17
CA ASN A 101 -1.69 0.31 -6.95
C ASN A 101 -2.22 1.52 -7.72
N THR A 102 -3.51 1.50 -8.06
CA THR A 102 -4.19 2.61 -8.75
C THR A 102 -3.88 3.95 -8.09
N ASN A 103 -3.83 3.98 -6.75
CA ASN A 103 -3.49 5.18 -5.97
C ASN A 103 -2.08 5.72 -6.26
N LYS A 104 -1.09 4.86 -6.48
CA LYS A 104 0.30 5.25 -6.79
C LYS A 104 0.38 5.77 -8.22
N CYS A 105 -0.27 5.10 -9.18
CA CYS A 105 -0.38 5.58 -10.56
C CYS A 105 -1.06 6.95 -10.61
N GLU A 106 -2.18 7.13 -9.91
CA GLU A 106 -2.88 8.41 -9.79
C GLU A 106 -2.02 9.48 -9.14
N SER A 107 -1.32 9.15 -8.05
CA SER A 107 -0.42 10.08 -7.36
C SER A 107 0.71 10.56 -8.28
N VAL A 108 1.31 9.65 -9.05
CA VAL A 108 2.34 9.99 -10.05
C VAL A 108 1.73 10.87 -11.14
N ASN A 109 0.59 10.49 -11.71
CA ASN A 109 -0.08 11.26 -12.78
C ASN A 109 -0.48 12.67 -12.33
N ARG A 110 -1.00 12.82 -11.10
CA ARG A 110 -1.31 14.15 -10.51
C ARG A 110 -0.05 14.97 -10.32
N THR A 111 1.03 14.36 -9.86
CA THR A 111 2.31 15.05 -9.67
C THR A 111 2.88 15.49 -11.01
N ILE A 112 2.91 14.61 -12.02
CA ILE A 112 3.33 14.96 -13.38
C ILE A 112 2.47 16.09 -13.92
N SER A 113 1.15 16.03 -13.77
CA SER A 113 0.24 17.11 -14.21
C SER A 113 0.51 18.45 -13.50
N THR A 114 1.07 18.43 -12.29
CA THR A 114 1.49 19.65 -11.58
C THR A 114 2.79 20.21 -12.14
N TYR A 115 3.73 19.34 -12.52
CA TYR A 115 5.03 19.74 -13.10
C TYR A 115 4.93 20.09 -14.58
N LEU A 116 4.01 19.44 -15.29
CA LEU A 116 3.69 19.59 -16.71
C LEU A 116 2.18 19.85 -16.85
N PRO A 117 1.72 21.04 -16.44
CA PRO A 117 0.32 21.39 -16.59
C PRO A 117 -0.05 21.49 -18.07
N LYS A 118 -1.23 20.96 -18.43
CA LYS A 118 -1.69 20.81 -19.82
C LYS A 118 -1.79 22.12 -20.59
N ASN A 119 -1.91 23.25 -19.88
CA ASN A 119 -2.02 24.58 -20.45
C ASN A 119 -0.67 25.25 -20.73
N LYS A 120 0.47 24.59 -20.48
CA LYS A 120 1.80 25.12 -20.77
C LYS A 120 2.64 24.10 -21.53
N ASN A 121 3.27 24.56 -22.62
CA ASN A 121 4.20 23.74 -23.38
C ASN A 121 5.63 23.87 -22.82
N PHE A 122 6.32 22.75 -22.69
CA PHE A 122 7.69 22.66 -22.15
C PHE A 122 8.61 21.90 -23.11
N SER A 123 8.58 22.24 -24.40
CA SER A 123 9.28 21.52 -25.47
C SER A 123 10.75 21.20 -25.16
N ARG A 124 11.51 22.14 -24.58
CA ARG A 124 12.94 21.97 -24.29
C ARG A 124 13.25 21.17 -23.03
N ASN A 125 12.34 21.11 -22.06
CA ASN A 125 12.62 20.54 -20.73
C ASN A 125 11.52 19.64 -20.15
N ALA A 126 10.54 19.24 -20.97
CA ALA A 126 9.43 18.39 -20.53
C ALA A 126 9.91 17.09 -19.89
N ILE A 127 10.87 16.42 -20.52
CA ILE A 127 11.44 15.16 -20.04
C ILE A 127 12.11 15.34 -18.67
N GLY A 128 12.90 16.41 -18.51
CA GLY A 128 13.55 16.73 -17.23
C GLY A 128 12.54 17.01 -16.12
N ARG A 129 11.48 17.76 -16.42
CA ARG A 129 10.39 18.07 -15.48
C ARG A 129 9.61 16.82 -15.08
N ALA A 130 9.26 15.95 -16.03
CA ALA A 130 8.62 14.67 -15.75
C ALA A 130 9.50 13.78 -14.87
N SER A 131 10.79 13.68 -15.21
CA SER A 131 11.76 12.87 -14.46
C SER A 131 11.94 13.38 -13.04
N ALA A 132 12.02 14.71 -12.85
CA ALA A 132 12.08 15.33 -11.54
C ALA A 132 10.81 15.09 -10.71
N ALA A 133 9.63 15.09 -11.34
CA ALA A 133 8.37 14.76 -10.70
C ALA A 133 8.37 13.30 -10.19
N VAL A 134 8.77 12.35 -11.05
CA VAL A 134 8.87 10.93 -10.69
C VAL A 134 9.89 10.70 -9.57
N LEU A 135 11.05 11.35 -9.63
CA LEU A 135 12.08 11.25 -8.59
C LEU A 135 11.54 11.71 -7.22
N LYS A 136 10.75 12.78 -7.19
CA LYS A 136 10.12 13.31 -5.97
C LYS A 136 8.98 12.45 -5.43
N VAL A 137 8.24 11.73 -6.27
CA VAL A 137 7.19 10.82 -5.77
C VAL A 137 7.79 9.54 -5.20
N ASN A 138 8.89 9.06 -5.79
CA ASN A 138 9.54 7.82 -5.37
C ASN A 138 10.50 8.00 -4.18
N ASN A 139 10.85 9.23 -3.81
CA ASN A 139 11.78 9.52 -2.71
C ASN A 139 11.22 10.63 -1.83
N ASN A 140 11.62 10.68 -0.55
CA ASN A 140 11.35 11.84 0.28
C ASN A 140 12.06 13.08 -0.27
N ARG A 141 11.55 14.28 0.07
CA ARG A 141 12.02 15.55 -0.48
C ARG A 141 13.52 15.78 -0.26
N ASP A 142 14.04 15.41 0.91
CA ASP A 142 15.47 15.46 1.26
C ASP A 142 16.32 14.60 0.33
N VAL A 143 15.90 13.34 0.12
CA VAL A 143 16.63 12.37 -0.70
C VAL A 143 16.56 12.76 -2.19
N ALA A 144 15.41 13.20 -2.66
CA ALA A 144 15.24 13.66 -4.04
C ALA A 144 16.17 14.84 -4.34
N LEU A 145 16.20 15.85 -3.46
CA LEU A 145 17.06 17.03 -3.64
C LEU A 145 18.54 16.68 -3.56
N ALA A 146 18.94 15.83 -2.61
CA ALA A 146 20.32 15.40 -2.48
C ALA A 146 20.79 14.63 -3.73
N LYS A 147 19.93 13.76 -4.29
CA LYS A 147 20.22 13.04 -5.54
C LYS A 147 20.36 13.99 -6.74
N THR A 148 19.46 14.96 -6.88
CA THR A 148 19.57 15.95 -7.97
C THR A 148 20.83 16.80 -7.86
N LEU A 149 21.16 17.27 -6.66
CA LEU A 149 22.35 18.08 -6.44
C LEU A 149 23.64 17.30 -6.71
N LYS A 150 23.69 16.04 -6.28
CA LYS A 150 24.81 15.15 -6.61
C LYS A 150 24.95 14.93 -8.12
N ALA A 151 23.84 14.77 -8.84
CA ALA A 151 23.86 14.58 -10.29
C ALA A 151 24.37 15.81 -11.05
N VAL A 152 24.17 17.01 -10.51
CA VAL A 152 24.67 18.29 -11.06
C VAL A 152 26.11 18.59 -10.62
N GLY A 153 26.76 17.67 -9.89
CA GLY A 153 28.11 17.87 -9.34
C GLY A 153 28.17 18.77 -8.09
N CYS A 154 27.04 19.32 -7.65
CA CYS A 154 26.91 20.18 -6.48
C CYS A 154 26.51 19.38 -5.23
N GLY A 155 27.19 18.27 -4.97
CA GLY A 155 26.86 17.38 -3.84
C GLY A 155 26.96 18.10 -2.49
N LEU A 156 25.93 17.95 -1.65
CA LEU A 156 25.96 18.55 -0.31
C LEU A 156 26.93 17.79 0.60
N GLY A 157 27.83 18.53 1.28
CA GLY A 157 28.71 17.96 2.29
C GLY A 157 27.94 17.34 3.45
N ARG A 158 28.41 16.17 3.96
CA ARG A 158 27.70 15.32 4.94
C ARG A 158 27.22 16.04 6.22
N LYS A 159 27.92 17.10 6.64
CA LYS A 159 27.61 17.92 7.83
C LYS A 159 27.25 19.38 7.49
N SER A 160 26.97 19.68 6.22
CA SER A 160 26.60 21.04 5.82
C SER A 160 25.29 21.49 6.48
N ARG A 161 25.16 22.81 6.73
CA ARG A 161 23.93 23.43 7.24
C ARG A 161 22.71 23.06 6.40
N ALA A 162 22.89 22.97 5.08
CA ALA A 162 21.85 22.53 4.14
C ALA A 162 21.34 21.10 4.43
N VAL A 163 22.23 20.14 4.70
CA VAL A 163 21.84 18.76 5.06
C VAL A 163 21.08 18.72 6.37
N VAL A 164 21.48 19.53 7.36
CA VAL A 164 20.76 19.63 8.64
C VAL A 164 19.35 20.19 8.43
N ALA A 165 19.20 21.23 7.62
CA ALA A 165 17.90 21.80 7.27
C ALA A 165 17.00 20.78 6.55
N LEU A 166 17.53 20.03 5.58
CA LEU A 166 16.79 18.97 4.88
C LEU A 166 16.32 17.87 5.82
N LYS A 167 17.16 17.45 6.77
CA LYS A 167 16.75 16.49 7.81
C LYS A 167 15.63 17.03 8.70
N LYS A 168 15.66 18.33 9.04
CA LYS A 168 14.59 18.99 9.80
C LYS A 168 13.27 19.00 9.01
N ILE A 169 13.31 19.36 7.72
CA ILE A 169 12.15 19.32 6.83
C ILE A 169 11.55 17.92 6.80
N ARG A 170 12.37 16.88 6.64
CA ARG A 170 11.90 15.49 6.66
C ARG A 170 11.23 15.11 7.98
N LYS A 171 11.78 15.52 9.12
CA LYS A 171 11.15 15.26 10.44
C LYS A 171 9.75 15.88 10.51
N HIS A 172 9.60 17.13 10.05
CA HIS A 172 8.28 17.77 9.98
C HIS A 172 7.33 17.05 9.03
N GLU A 173 7.78 16.69 7.82
CA GLU A 173 6.94 15.96 6.86
C GLU A 173 6.43 14.61 7.40
N ILE A 174 7.30 13.86 8.11
CA ILE A 174 6.93 12.60 8.76
C ILE A 174 5.90 12.86 9.85
N TYR A 175 6.14 13.86 10.71
CA TYR A 175 5.22 14.24 11.77
C TYR A 175 3.86 14.65 11.22
N ASP A 176 3.83 15.53 10.21
CA ASP A 176 2.59 15.99 9.58
C ASP A 176 1.82 14.84 8.95
N CYS A 177 2.52 13.92 8.26
CA CYS A 177 1.88 12.73 7.68
C CYS A 177 1.26 11.84 8.76
N ALA A 178 1.97 11.62 9.87
CA ALA A 178 1.47 10.84 11.01
C ALA A 178 0.27 11.53 11.67
N TYR A 179 0.37 12.83 11.90
CA TYR A 179 -0.70 13.65 12.48
C TYR A 179 -1.96 13.61 11.62
N GLN A 180 -1.84 13.78 10.30
CA GLN A 180 -2.99 13.73 9.38
C GLN A 180 -3.65 12.34 9.32
N LYS A 181 -2.91 11.27 9.66
CA LYS A 181 -3.43 9.90 9.75
C LYS A 181 -4.01 9.57 11.13
N SER A 182 -3.81 10.43 12.14
CA SER A 182 -4.30 10.21 13.50
C SER A 182 -5.82 10.11 13.56
N LEU A 183 -6.32 9.32 14.53
CA LEU A 183 -7.76 9.14 14.75
C LEU A 183 -8.45 10.47 15.06
N ARG A 184 -7.81 11.34 15.84
CA ARG A 184 -8.32 12.68 16.18
C ARG A 184 -8.59 13.51 14.93
N VAL A 185 -7.63 13.57 14.00
CA VAL A 185 -7.81 14.33 12.75
C VAL A 185 -8.88 13.70 11.87
N LYS A 186 -8.94 12.36 11.78
CA LYS A 186 -10.01 11.66 11.05
C LYS A 186 -11.40 11.98 11.61
N PHE A 187 -11.56 11.91 12.93
CA PHE A 187 -12.81 12.22 13.60
C PHE A 187 -13.24 13.68 13.36
N ASN A 188 -12.31 14.63 13.50
CA ASN A 188 -12.57 16.04 13.25
C ASN A 188 -13.00 16.29 11.79
N ARG A 189 -12.38 15.62 10.82
CA ARG A 189 -12.77 15.70 9.40
C ARG A 189 -14.18 15.16 9.17
N LEU A 190 -14.55 14.05 9.81
CA LEU A 190 -15.92 13.51 9.72
C LEU A 190 -16.94 14.47 10.33
N LYS A 191 -16.64 15.06 11.50
CA LYS A 191 -17.49 16.08 12.14
C LYS A 191 -17.69 17.30 11.23
N ALA A 192 -16.62 17.79 10.61
CA ALA A 192 -16.68 18.90 9.66
C ALA A 192 -17.52 18.57 8.42
N ARG A 193 -17.34 17.37 7.83
CA ARG A 193 -18.16 16.90 6.70
C ARG A 193 -19.64 16.79 7.06
N LYS A 194 -19.97 16.26 8.23
CA LYS A 194 -21.36 16.21 8.74
C LYS A 194 -21.95 17.62 8.83
N LYS A 195 -21.21 18.57 9.41
CA LYS A 195 -21.65 19.97 9.50
C LYS A 195 -21.88 20.59 8.12
N GLN A 196 -20.96 20.36 7.17
CA GLN A 196 -21.11 20.84 5.79
C GLN A 196 -22.33 20.24 5.08
N ALA A 197 -22.57 18.94 5.24
CA ALA A 197 -23.73 18.27 4.65
C ALA A 197 -25.05 18.81 5.21
N ILE A 198 -25.14 19.01 6.52
CA ILE A 198 -26.31 19.63 7.18
C ILE A 198 -26.53 21.05 6.64
N ASN A 199 -25.48 21.88 6.61
CA ASN A 199 -25.56 23.25 6.08
C ASN A 199 -26.02 23.28 4.62
N PHE A 200 -25.51 22.35 3.79
CA PHE A 200 -25.93 22.22 2.39
C PHE A 200 -27.42 21.89 2.28
N LEU A 201 -27.93 20.94 3.07
CA LEU A 201 -29.35 20.56 3.07
C LEU A 201 -30.25 21.70 3.55
N LEU A 202 -29.84 22.43 4.60
CA LEU A 202 -30.55 23.61 5.08
C LEU A 202 -30.61 24.69 4.00
N ASN A 203 -29.48 25.02 3.38
CA ASN A 203 -29.41 26.00 2.29
C ASN A 203 -30.24 25.57 1.07
N LYS A 204 -30.26 24.28 0.75
CA LYS A 204 -31.10 23.73 -0.34
C LYS A 204 -32.59 23.89 -0.03
N ARG A 205 -33.02 23.64 1.22
CA ARG A 205 -34.42 23.84 1.66
C ARG A 205 -34.82 25.31 1.61
N VAL A 206 -33.97 26.22 2.08
CA VAL A 206 -34.21 27.67 2.04
C VAL A 206 -34.35 28.14 0.59
N ARG A 207 -33.44 27.73 -0.31
CA ARG A 207 -33.53 28.06 -1.74
C ARG A 207 -34.83 27.56 -2.39
N LYS A 208 -35.27 26.33 -2.06
CA LYS A 208 -36.53 25.76 -2.58
C LYS A 208 -37.77 26.53 -2.08
N ARG A 209 -37.77 26.99 -0.82
CA ARG A 209 -38.85 27.85 -0.30
C ARG A 209 -38.86 29.19 -1.04
N LEU A 210 -37.72 29.86 -1.17
CA LEU A 210 -37.61 31.16 -1.84
C LEU A 210 -38.00 31.09 -3.33
N SER A 211 -37.69 29.99 -4.03
CA SER A 211 -38.14 29.80 -5.42
C SER A 211 -39.63 29.52 -5.53
N GLY A 212 -40.23 28.85 -4.53
CA GLY A 212 -41.68 28.61 -4.49
C GLY A 212 -42.50 29.87 -4.29
N TYR A 213 -41.99 30.83 -3.50
CA TYR A 213 -42.64 32.13 -3.31
C TYR A 213 -42.60 33.03 -4.55
N LYS A 214 -41.61 32.87 -5.44
CA LYS A 214 -41.50 33.67 -6.69
C LYS A 214 -42.48 33.25 -7.80
N ASN A 215 -43.12 32.09 -7.69
CA ASN A 215 -44.06 31.57 -8.70
C ASN A 215 -45.54 31.80 -8.33
N ILE A 216 -45.82 32.60 -7.29
CA ILE A 216 -47.17 32.91 -6.78
C ILE A 216 -47.36 34.44 -6.72
N SER A 217 -46.72 35.18 -7.64
CA SER A 217 -46.88 36.64 -7.78
C SER A 217 -47.11 36.98 -9.24
#